data_AF-A0AAN9YHI8-F1
#
_entry.id   AF-A0AAN9YHI8-F1
#
_cell.length_a   1.000
_cell.length_b   1.000
_cell.length_c   1.000
_cell.angle_alpha   90.00
_cell.angle_beta   90.00
_cell.angle_gamma   90.00
#
_symmetry.space_group_name_H-M   'P 1'
#
loop_
_entity.id
_entity.type
_entity.pdbx_description
1 polymer ?
#
loop_
_entity_poly.entity_id
_entity_poly.type
_entity_poly.pdbx_seq_one_letter_code
_entity_poly.pdbx_strand_id
1 'polypeptide(L)'
;MASYPDSLYLLRILSDPVLDPQAIRANHYQIERSPGDGFIYEALFDPYTDNPTPFYRPDSLIIATAGSFLHERFCYPGPRASYSVFFGPGNTLNDVGKSLIAPPETFQSRQRGELSAAISALRTVSRIFEQGLTGNGPLARVIIKTDSEYLAKGATEWVFTWSQNGWIMCENPRVKDWDLWEQLLNVLDYIKSVLGVEVAFWWVPARWNSDARSLAGVGLRPHGEEKRLGAQQMYMAKSFTLHDESYDTDHDLRRALLKGRLNIV
;
A
#
# COMPACT_ATOMS: atom_id res chain seq x y z
N MET A 1 25.99 12.95 -12.33
CA MET A 1 25.14 11.88 -12.90
C MET A 1 25.26 10.69 -11.98
N ALA A 2 24.30 10.49 -11.08
CA ALA A 2 24.31 9.33 -10.19
C ALA A 2 23.87 8.11 -11.00
N SER A 3 24.78 7.17 -11.25
CA SER A 3 24.41 5.87 -11.81
C SER A 3 23.85 5.03 -10.66
N TYR A 4 22.55 4.80 -10.68
CA TYR A 4 21.92 3.86 -9.76
C TYR A 4 22.33 2.43 -10.16
N PRO A 5 22.88 1.61 -9.26
CA PRO A 5 23.32 0.26 -9.62
C PRO A 5 22.10 -0.61 -9.96
N ASP A 6 22.17 -1.27 -11.11
CA ASP A 6 21.11 -2.08 -11.74
C ASP A 6 20.56 -3.25 -10.88
N SER A 7 21.15 -3.56 -9.73
CA SER A 7 20.78 -4.72 -8.90
C SER A 7 19.80 -4.44 -7.76
N LEU A 8 19.58 -3.17 -7.37
CA LEU A 8 18.70 -2.83 -6.25
C LEU A 8 17.20 -2.91 -6.61
N TYR A 9 16.88 -2.89 -7.90
CA TYR A 9 15.53 -2.64 -8.38
C TYR A 9 14.77 -3.84 -8.94
N LEU A 10 15.31 -5.06 -8.82
CA LEU A 10 14.52 -6.25 -9.10
C LEU A 10 13.47 -6.44 -8.00
N LEU A 11 12.33 -5.77 -8.17
CA LEU A 11 11.03 -6.17 -7.63
C LEU A 11 10.77 -7.56 -8.20
N ARG A 12 11.14 -8.58 -7.43
CA ARG A 12 10.92 -9.97 -7.81
C ARG A 12 9.41 -10.18 -7.76
N ILE A 13 8.77 -10.19 -8.93
CA ILE A 13 7.43 -10.74 -9.10
C ILE A 13 7.56 -12.23 -8.77
N LEU A 14 7.31 -12.61 -7.52
CA LEU A 14 7.41 -14.02 -7.11
C LEU A 14 6.14 -14.81 -7.40
N SER A 15 5.18 -14.21 -8.06
CA SER A 15 4.12 -14.88 -8.79
C SER A 15 3.49 -13.77 -9.60
N ASP A 16 3.57 -13.84 -10.93
CA ASP A 16 2.66 -13.05 -11.72
C ASP A 16 1.26 -13.57 -11.38
N PRO A 17 0.40 -12.80 -10.69
CA PRO A 17 -0.93 -13.28 -10.38
C PRO A 17 -1.72 -13.59 -11.66
N VAL A 18 -1.36 -13.02 -12.81
CA VAL A 18 -1.96 -13.39 -14.09
C VAL A 18 -1.59 -14.83 -14.50
N LEU A 19 -0.43 -15.36 -14.09
CA LEU A 19 0.07 -16.68 -14.48
C LEU A 19 -0.30 -17.81 -13.51
N ASP A 20 -0.63 -17.52 -12.25
CA ASP A 20 -1.10 -18.53 -11.28
C ASP A 20 -2.50 -18.22 -10.72
N PRO A 21 -3.56 -18.60 -11.46
CA PRO A 21 -4.94 -18.46 -11.00
C PRO A 21 -5.25 -19.19 -9.68
N GLN A 22 -4.43 -20.18 -9.30
CA GLN A 22 -4.63 -21.01 -8.11
C GLN A 22 -4.04 -20.33 -6.86
N ALA A 23 -2.86 -19.72 -6.96
CA ALA A 23 -2.28 -18.90 -5.89
C ALA A 23 -3.16 -17.68 -5.54
N ILE A 24 -3.79 -17.04 -6.55
CA ILE A 24 -4.74 -15.95 -6.28
C ILE A 24 -5.95 -16.45 -5.48
N ARG A 25 -6.47 -17.64 -5.83
CA ARG A 25 -7.63 -18.23 -5.16
C ARG A 25 -7.33 -18.67 -3.74
N ALA A 26 -6.18 -19.32 -3.50
CA ALA A 26 -5.77 -19.76 -2.18
C ALA A 26 -5.71 -18.57 -1.20
N ASN A 27 -4.96 -17.53 -1.58
CA ASN A 27 -4.81 -16.34 -0.75
C ASN A 27 -6.13 -15.56 -0.56
N HIS A 28 -7.10 -15.63 -1.47
CA HIS A 28 -8.39 -14.93 -1.29
C HIS A 28 -9.22 -15.51 -0.12
N TYR A 29 -9.31 -16.83 0.01
CA TYR A 29 -10.14 -17.49 1.04
C TYR A 29 -9.42 -17.67 2.39
N GLN A 30 -8.10 -17.61 2.42
CA GLN A 30 -7.28 -17.74 3.63
C GLN A 30 -7.16 -16.47 4.46
N ILE A 31 -7.36 -15.30 3.85
CA ILE A 31 -7.37 -13.99 4.53
C ILE A 31 -8.32 -13.98 5.74
N GLU A 32 -9.45 -14.70 5.64
CA GLU A 32 -10.46 -14.81 6.71
C GLU A 32 -10.08 -15.77 7.84
N ARG A 33 -8.97 -16.52 7.70
CA ARG A 33 -8.51 -17.56 8.64
C ARG A 33 -7.16 -17.25 9.27
N SER A 34 -6.71 -16.00 9.21
CA SER A 34 -5.43 -15.57 9.77
C SER A 34 -5.37 -15.80 11.30
N PRO A 35 -4.17 -15.84 11.92
CA PRO A 35 -3.96 -16.35 13.29
C PRO A 35 -4.70 -15.61 14.42
N GLY A 36 -5.44 -14.54 14.12
CA GLY A 36 -6.18 -13.74 15.10
C GLY A 36 -5.40 -12.57 15.69
N ASP A 37 -4.17 -12.31 15.25
CA ASP A 37 -3.37 -11.13 15.61
C ASP A 37 -3.77 -9.85 14.82
N GLY A 38 -4.83 -9.96 14.01
CA GLY A 38 -5.35 -8.86 13.19
C GLY A 38 -4.56 -8.63 11.90
N PHE A 39 -3.49 -9.38 11.62
CA PHE A 39 -2.77 -9.29 10.36
C PHE A 39 -3.21 -10.37 9.38
N ILE A 40 -2.95 -10.12 8.10
CA ILE A 40 -3.14 -11.08 7.02
C ILE A 40 -1.76 -11.56 6.56
N TYR A 41 -1.56 -12.87 6.52
CA TYR A 41 -0.30 -13.48 6.10
C TYR A 41 -0.46 -14.22 4.76
N GLU A 42 0.65 -14.28 4.00
CA GLU A 42 0.73 -15.11 2.79
C GLU A 42 0.53 -16.58 3.16
N ALA A 43 -0.36 -17.27 2.46
CA ALA A 43 -0.60 -18.66 2.71
C ALA A 43 0.31 -19.57 1.89
N LEU A 44 0.60 -20.75 2.44
CA LEU A 44 1.25 -21.82 1.68
C LEU A 44 0.23 -22.51 0.79
N PHE A 45 0.55 -22.61 -0.49
CA PHE A 45 -0.22 -23.36 -1.48
C PHE A 45 0.22 -24.84 -1.46
N ASP A 46 -0.76 -25.76 -1.39
CA ASP A 46 -0.51 -27.19 -1.60
C ASP A 46 -0.85 -27.56 -3.06
N PRO A 47 0.17 -27.87 -3.88
CA PRO A 47 -0.05 -28.16 -5.31
C PRO A 47 -0.76 -29.49 -5.56
N TYR A 48 -0.93 -30.35 -4.55
CA TYR A 48 -1.51 -31.68 -4.73
C TYR A 48 -3.00 -31.74 -4.40
N THR A 49 -3.49 -30.87 -3.53
CA THR A 49 -4.89 -30.91 -3.07
C THR A 49 -5.77 -29.81 -3.67
N ASP A 50 -5.20 -28.87 -4.43
CA ASP A 50 -5.86 -27.68 -4.98
C ASP A 50 -6.65 -26.91 -3.90
N ASN A 51 -6.23 -27.04 -2.65
CA ASN A 51 -6.89 -26.47 -1.48
C ASN A 51 -5.93 -25.54 -0.72
N PRO A 52 -6.45 -24.43 -0.16
CA PRO A 52 -5.69 -23.60 0.77
C PRO A 52 -5.28 -24.40 2.01
N THR A 53 -3.99 -24.40 2.34
CA THR A 53 -3.49 -25.06 3.56
C THR A 53 -3.84 -24.26 4.83
N PRO A 54 -3.91 -24.84 6.03
CA PRO A 54 -4.04 -24.03 7.25
C PRO A 54 -2.74 -23.28 7.61
N PHE A 55 -1.68 -23.40 6.80
CA PHE A 55 -0.35 -22.89 7.10
C PHE A 55 -0.07 -21.57 6.37
N TYR A 56 0.51 -20.64 7.10
CA TYR A 56 0.89 -19.33 6.61
C TYR A 56 2.40 -19.15 6.71
N ARG A 57 2.93 -18.26 5.88
CA ARG A 57 4.29 -17.75 6.01
C ARG A 57 4.28 -16.68 7.12
N PRO A 58 4.85 -16.96 8.29
CA PRO A 58 4.79 -16.06 9.44
C PRO A 58 5.55 -14.74 9.21
N ASP A 59 6.44 -14.73 8.23
CA ASP A 59 7.33 -13.64 7.84
C ASP A 59 6.84 -12.87 6.61
N SER A 60 5.65 -13.20 6.08
CA SER A 60 5.09 -12.54 4.89
C SER A 60 3.69 -11.98 5.12
N LEU A 61 3.58 -10.65 5.10
CA LEU A 61 2.32 -9.93 5.26
C LEU A 61 1.67 -9.57 3.93
N ILE A 62 0.34 -9.65 3.87
CA ILE A 62 -0.47 -9.10 2.79
C ILE A 62 -1.16 -7.84 3.29
N ILE A 63 -1.00 -6.74 2.57
CA ILE A 63 -1.62 -5.45 2.90
C ILE A 63 -2.48 -5.01 1.72
N ALA A 64 -3.78 -4.84 1.95
CA ALA A 64 -4.71 -4.41 0.92
C ALA A 64 -4.81 -2.89 0.85
N THR A 65 -4.70 -2.33 -0.35
CA THR A 65 -4.74 -0.88 -0.60
C THR A 65 -5.85 -0.54 -1.57
N ALA A 66 -6.49 0.62 -1.37
CA ALA A 66 -7.49 1.12 -2.29
C ALA A 66 -7.51 2.65 -2.30
N GLY A 67 -7.81 3.22 -3.46
CA GLY A 67 -8.15 4.64 -3.64
C GLY A 67 -9.61 4.80 -4.04
N SER A 68 -10.21 5.91 -3.65
CA SER A 68 -11.56 6.32 -4.05
C SER A 68 -11.55 7.78 -4.50
N PHE A 69 -12.50 8.14 -5.36
CA PHE A 69 -12.57 9.46 -5.96
C PHE A 69 -14.02 9.90 -6.19
N LEU A 70 -14.31 11.14 -5.84
CA LEU A 70 -15.57 11.82 -6.09
C LEU A 70 -15.31 13.01 -7.00
N HIS A 71 -15.95 13.00 -8.18
CA HIS A 71 -15.80 14.05 -9.18
C HIS A 71 -16.58 15.31 -8.82
N GLU A 72 -16.18 16.47 -9.37
CA GLU A 72 -16.76 17.80 -9.10
C GLU A 72 -18.29 17.85 -9.22
N ARG A 73 -18.87 17.14 -10.19
CA ARG A 73 -20.33 17.07 -10.37
C ARG A 73 -21.08 16.54 -9.13
N PHE A 74 -20.37 15.87 -8.22
CA PHE A 74 -20.94 15.20 -7.06
C PHE A 74 -20.38 15.72 -5.72
N CYS A 75 -19.47 16.71 -5.74
CA CYS A 75 -18.86 17.23 -4.52
C CYS A 75 -18.51 18.71 -4.62
N TYR A 76 -19.07 19.50 -3.71
CA TYR A 76 -18.66 20.89 -3.46
C TYR A 76 -17.70 20.91 -2.26
N PRO A 77 -16.60 21.69 -2.27
CA PRO A 77 -16.23 22.73 -3.24
C PRO A 77 -15.37 22.26 -4.43
N GLY A 78 -15.17 20.95 -4.62
CA GLY A 78 -14.33 20.44 -5.71
C GLY A 78 -14.15 18.92 -5.65
N PRO A 79 -13.33 18.36 -6.55
CA PRO A 79 -13.09 16.92 -6.60
C PRO A 79 -12.33 16.47 -5.36
N ARG A 80 -12.68 15.30 -4.82
CA ARG A 80 -12.05 14.73 -3.61
C ARG A 80 -11.55 13.33 -3.90
N ALA A 81 -10.33 13.02 -3.49
CA ALA A 81 -9.86 11.64 -3.43
C ALA A 81 -9.64 11.23 -1.98
N SER A 82 -9.75 9.93 -1.73
CA SER A 82 -9.41 9.31 -0.46
C SER A 82 -8.70 8.00 -0.72
N TYR A 83 -8.07 7.47 0.32
CA TYR A 83 -7.38 6.20 0.26
C TYR A 83 -7.50 5.45 1.58
N SER A 84 -7.19 4.16 1.56
CA SER A 84 -7.20 3.31 2.75
C SER A 84 -6.13 2.23 2.67
N VAL A 85 -5.70 1.77 3.83
CA VAL A 85 -4.80 0.64 4.02
C VAL A 85 -5.49 -0.34 4.95
N PHE A 86 -5.55 -1.61 4.55
CA PHE A 86 -6.21 -2.67 5.30
C PHE A 86 -5.23 -3.82 5.55
N PHE A 87 -4.88 -4.01 6.82
CA PHE A 87 -3.99 -5.05 7.33
C PHE A 87 -4.73 -6.32 7.73
N GLY A 88 -6.00 -6.19 8.10
CA GLY A 88 -6.86 -7.30 8.49
C GLY A 88 -8.04 -6.86 9.35
N PRO A 89 -9.06 -7.71 9.52
CA PRO A 89 -10.25 -7.37 10.29
C PRO A 89 -9.91 -7.02 11.75
N GLY A 90 -10.43 -5.90 12.26
CA GLY A 90 -10.18 -5.47 13.63
C GLY A 90 -8.77 -4.96 13.94
N ASN A 91 -7.88 -4.85 12.94
CA ASN A 91 -6.54 -4.31 13.13
C ASN A 91 -6.58 -2.80 13.38
N THR A 92 -5.93 -2.35 14.44
CA THR A 92 -5.88 -0.93 14.82
C THR A 92 -5.06 -0.08 13.84
N LEU A 93 -4.21 -0.69 13.01
CA LEU A 93 -3.41 -0.04 11.97
C LEU A 93 -4.19 0.22 10.68
N ASN A 94 -5.45 -0.23 10.58
CA ASN A 94 -6.25 0.03 9.39
C ASN A 94 -6.48 1.54 9.20
N ASP A 95 -6.08 2.05 8.05
CA ASP A 95 -6.32 3.42 7.65
C ASP A 95 -7.70 3.53 6.99
N VAL A 96 -8.61 4.22 7.66
CA VAL A 96 -10.01 4.36 7.22
C VAL A 96 -10.20 5.66 6.48
N GLY A 97 -10.31 5.60 5.15
CA GLY A 97 -10.80 6.72 4.35
C GLY A 97 -10.01 8.02 4.54
N LYS A 98 -8.68 7.97 4.59
CA LYS A 98 -7.85 9.17 4.69
C LYS A 98 -8.08 10.04 3.45
N SER A 99 -8.52 11.28 3.64
CA SER A 99 -8.62 12.25 2.55
C SER A 99 -7.23 12.52 1.99
N LEU A 100 -7.13 12.56 0.66
CA LEU A 100 -5.87 12.86 0.00
C LEU A 100 -5.58 14.36 0.12
N ILE A 101 -4.65 14.72 1.00
CA ILE A 101 -4.14 16.08 1.11
C ILE A 101 -3.09 16.26 0.02
N ALA A 102 -3.41 17.05 -0.99
CA ALA A 102 -2.48 17.40 -2.07
C ALA A 102 -2.26 18.93 -2.07
N PRO A 103 -1.12 19.41 -2.59
CA PRO A 103 -0.88 20.84 -2.74
C PRO A 103 -2.02 21.53 -3.50
N PRO A 104 -2.27 22.83 -3.25
CA PRO A 104 -3.22 23.61 -4.03
C PRO A 104 -3.00 23.39 -5.54
N GLU A 105 -4.09 23.34 -6.31
CA GLU A 105 -4.09 23.12 -7.77
C GLU A 105 -3.71 21.69 -8.24
N THR A 106 -3.34 20.79 -7.33
CA THR A 106 -3.11 19.38 -7.69
C THR A 106 -4.45 18.69 -7.98
N PHE A 107 -4.58 18.13 -9.19
CA PHE A 107 -5.79 17.38 -9.56
C PHE A 107 -5.93 16.12 -8.71
N GLN A 108 -7.00 16.06 -7.92
CA GLN A 108 -7.39 14.88 -7.14
C GLN A 108 -7.85 13.78 -8.09
N SER A 109 -7.39 12.54 -7.90
CA SER A 109 -7.79 11.41 -8.74
C SER A 109 -7.76 10.10 -7.97
N ARG A 110 -8.47 9.09 -8.49
CA ARG A 110 -8.43 7.72 -7.94
C ARG A 110 -7.00 7.15 -7.95
N GLN A 111 -6.26 7.38 -9.03
CA GLN A 111 -4.88 6.89 -9.21
C GLN A 111 -3.93 7.47 -8.16
N ARG A 112 -4.07 8.77 -7.84
CA ARG A 112 -3.30 9.39 -6.77
C ARG A 112 -3.65 8.78 -5.41
N GLY A 113 -4.94 8.53 -5.14
CA GLY A 113 -5.36 7.79 -3.94
C GLY A 113 -4.76 6.39 -3.85
N GLU A 114 -4.69 5.65 -4.95
CA GLU A 114 -4.10 4.31 -5.01
C GLU A 114 -2.58 4.34 -4.73
N LEU A 115 -1.84 5.28 -5.32
CA LEU A 115 -0.41 5.48 -5.03
C LEU A 115 -0.19 5.89 -3.58
N SER A 116 -0.99 6.82 -3.05
CA SER A 116 -0.90 7.26 -1.66
C SER A 116 -1.21 6.14 -0.67
N ALA A 117 -2.16 5.25 -0.97
CA ALA A 117 -2.39 4.06 -0.13
C ALA A 117 -1.14 3.15 -0.09
N ALA A 118 -0.50 2.90 -1.23
CA ALA A 118 0.71 2.09 -1.28
C ALA A 118 1.87 2.72 -0.48
N ILE A 119 2.08 4.03 -0.64
CA ILE A 119 3.09 4.77 0.14
C ILE A 119 2.79 4.70 1.64
N SER A 120 1.52 4.94 2.04
CA SER A 120 1.10 4.88 3.44
C SER A 120 1.31 3.48 4.02
N ALA A 121 0.89 2.44 3.30
CA ALA A 121 1.07 1.04 3.70
C ALA A 121 2.54 0.70 3.99
N LEU A 122 3.42 1.08 3.07
CA LEU A 122 4.86 0.83 3.19
C LEU A 122 5.49 1.65 4.33
N ARG A 123 5.05 2.89 4.57
CA ARG A 123 5.48 3.64 5.77
C ARG A 123 5.03 2.96 7.06
N THR A 124 3.82 2.40 7.09
CA THR A 124 3.35 1.62 8.25
C THR A 124 4.14 0.32 8.42
N VAL A 125 4.62 -0.31 7.35
CA VAL A 125 5.51 -1.48 7.42
C VAL A 125 6.79 -1.17 8.20
N SER A 126 7.41 -0.01 7.99
CA SER A 126 8.58 0.40 8.79
C SER A 126 8.26 0.39 10.29
N ARG A 127 7.09 0.92 10.67
CA ARG A 127 6.63 0.89 12.06
C ARG A 127 6.39 -0.54 12.58
N ILE A 128 5.75 -1.40 11.78
CA ILE A 128 5.50 -2.80 12.15
C ILE A 128 6.83 -3.52 12.38
N PHE A 129 7.81 -3.31 11.51
CA PHE A 129 9.14 -3.91 11.59
C PHE A 129 9.89 -3.44 12.84
N GLU A 130 9.99 -2.13 13.05
CA GLU A 130 10.74 -1.55 14.17
C GLU A 130 10.14 -1.88 15.54
N GLN A 131 8.81 -1.92 15.64
CA GLN A 131 8.09 -2.17 16.89
C GLN A 131 7.79 -3.66 17.11
N GLY A 132 8.10 -4.53 16.14
CA GLY A 132 7.84 -5.97 16.23
C GLY A 132 6.35 -6.28 16.44
N LEU A 133 5.47 -5.63 15.68
CA LEU A 133 4.02 -5.75 15.88
C LEU A 133 3.44 -7.09 15.40
N THR A 134 4.18 -7.85 14.59
CA THR A 134 3.80 -9.18 14.13
C THR A 134 4.10 -10.23 15.20
N GLY A 135 3.13 -11.09 15.53
CA GLY A 135 3.30 -12.14 16.54
C GLY A 135 4.21 -13.30 16.13
N ASN A 136 4.64 -13.35 14.85
CA ASN A 136 5.21 -14.55 14.24
C ASN A 136 6.69 -14.42 13.79
N GLY A 137 7.41 -13.39 14.25
CA GLY A 137 8.84 -13.20 13.97
C GLY A 137 9.15 -11.98 13.09
N PRO A 138 10.43 -11.79 12.70
CA PRO A 138 10.84 -10.66 11.88
C PRO A 138 10.22 -10.76 10.49
N LEU A 139 9.63 -9.66 10.05
CA LEU A 139 9.03 -9.55 8.73
C LEU A 139 10.12 -9.67 7.66
N ALA A 140 9.95 -10.58 6.70
CA ALA A 140 10.86 -10.77 5.57
C ALA A 140 10.24 -10.31 4.24
N ARG A 141 8.91 -10.32 4.15
CA ARG A 141 8.19 -9.98 2.92
C ARG A 141 6.88 -9.22 3.18
N VAL A 142 6.55 -8.30 2.29
CA VAL A 142 5.27 -7.61 2.21
C VAL A 142 4.70 -7.70 0.79
N ILE A 143 3.41 -8.02 0.69
CA ILE A 143 2.66 -8.09 -0.55
C ILE A 143 1.60 -6.99 -0.53
N ILE A 144 1.72 -6.00 -1.41
CA ILE A 144 0.70 -4.98 -1.63
C ILE A 144 -0.38 -5.53 -2.55
N LYS A 145 -1.53 -5.87 -1.98
CA LYS A 145 -2.72 -6.30 -2.71
C LYS A 145 -3.52 -5.09 -3.18
N THR A 146 -3.77 -4.99 -4.48
CA THR A 146 -4.48 -3.84 -5.06
C THR A 146 -5.39 -4.26 -6.22
N ASP A 147 -6.48 -3.52 -6.44
CA ASP A 147 -7.31 -3.62 -7.65
C ASP A 147 -6.92 -2.60 -8.74
N SER A 148 -5.86 -1.83 -8.50
CA SER A 148 -5.33 -0.87 -9.46
C SER A 148 -4.30 -1.51 -10.37
N GLU A 149 -4.67 -1.71 -11.63
CA GLU A 149 -3.72 -2.14 -12.67
C GLU A 149 -2.65 -1.07 -12.90
N TYR A 150 -3.00 0.22 -12.75
CA TYR A 150 -2.06 1.34 -12.86
C TYR A 150 -0.95 1.27 -11.80
N LEU A 151 -1.31 0.99 -10.54
CA LEU A 151 -0.33 0.80 -9.48
C LEU A 151 0.49 -0.47 -9.70
N ALA A 152 -0.17 -1.61 -9.95
CA ALA A 152 0.49 -2.89 -10.05
C ALA A 152 1.50 -2.90 -11.22
N LYS A 153 1.06 -2.61 -12.44
CA LYS A 153 1.93 -2.55 -13.62
C LYS A 153 2.92 -1.40 -13.56
N GLY A 154 2.51 -0.24 -13.04
CA GLY A 154 3.42 0.89 -12.90
C GLY A 154 4.60 0.55 -12.00
N ALA A 155 4.36 -0.09 -10.85
CA ALA A 155 5.41 -0.46 -9.92
C ALA A 155 6.32 -1.58 -10.44
N THR A 156 5.81 -2.48 -11.27
CA THR A 156 6.56 -3.67 -11.72
C THR A 156 7.21 -3.52 -13.10
N GLU A 157 6.64 -2.71 -13.99
CA GLU A 157 7.04 -2.63 -15.39
C GLU A 157 7.52 -1.22 -15.79
N TRP A 158 6.76 -0.18 -15.44
CA TRP A 158 6.95 1.14 -16.07
C TRP A 158 7.89 2.06 -15.30
N VAL A 159 7.87 2.00 -13.97
CA VAL A 159 8.56 2.97 -13.10
C VAL A 159 10.07 2.97 -13.32
N PHE A 160 10.66 1.83 -13.70
CA PHE A 160 12.10 1.75 -14.03
C PHE A 160 12.45 2.54 -15.27
N THR A 161 11.69 2.34 -16.35
CA THR A 161 11.87 3.09 -17.60
C THR A 161 11.61 4.58 -17.38
N TRP A 162 10.58 4.94 -16.62
CA TRP A 162 10.28 6.34 -16.30
C TRP A 162 11.40 6.99 -15.49
N SER A 163 11.90 6.33 -14.45
CA SER A 163 13.00 6.84 -13.63
C SER A 163 14.29 6.99 -14.44
N GLN A 164 14.63 6.01 -15.28
CA GLN A 164 15.81 6.07 -16.15
C GLN A 164 15.72 7.22 -17.17
N ASN A 165 14.52 7.50 -17.67
CA ASN A 165 14.26 8.60 -18.60
C ASN A 165 14.01 9.95 -17.90
N GLY A 166 14.32 10.07 -16.60
CA GLY A 166 14.19 11.32 -15.85
C GLY A 166 12.74 11.81 -15.71
N TRP A 167 11.77 10.90 -15.71
CA TRP A 167 10.33 11.16 -15.66
C TRP A 167 9.79 11.95 -16.85
N ILE A 168 10.40 11.84 -18.02
CA ILE A 168 9.97 12.53 -19.24
C ILE A 168 9.38 11.51 -20.23
N MET A 169 8.25 11.85 -20.86
CA MET A 169 7.69 11.07 -21.97
C MET A 169 8.13 11.62 -23.33
N CYS A 170 8.10 10.78 -24.37
CA CYS A 170 8.61 11.10 -25.71
C CYS A 170 7.95 12.32 -26.38
N GLU A 171 6.69 12.64 -26.06
CA GLU A 171 5.86 13.60 -26.81
C GLU A 171 5.37 14.80 -25.96
N ASN A 172 6.10 15.22 -24.90
CA ASN A 172 5.72 16.21 -23.84
C ASN A 172 5.06 15.52 -22.61
N PRO A 173 4.52 16.27 -21.62
CA PRO A 173 5.16 16.71 -20.36
C PRO A 173 5.61 15.55 -19.43
N ARG A 174 6.11 15.87 -18.22
CA ARG A 174 6.51 14.88 -17.19
C ARG A 174 5.50 13.74 -17.04
N VAL A 175 5.98 12.56 -16.67
CA VAL A 175 5.16 11.37 -16.37
C VAL A 175 4.04 11.75 -15.38
N LYS A 176 2.82 11.29 -15.66
CA LYS A 176 1.68 11.56 -14.77
C LYS A 176 1.94 10.99 -13.38
N ASP A 177 1.62 11.76 -12.35
CA ASP A 177 1.79 11.39 -10.93
C ASP A 177 3.25 11.04 -10.56
N TRP A 178 4.24 11.57 -11.31
CA TRP A 178 5.68 11.35 -11.07
C TRP A 178 6.10 11.67 -9.63
N ASP A 179 5.46 12.65 -9.00
CA ASP A 179 5.72 13.08 -7.63
C ASP A 179 5.42 11.98 -6.59
N LEU A 180 4.37 11.19 -6.83
CA LEU A 180 3.99 10.06 -6.00
C LEU A 180 4.80 8.81 -6.36
N TRP A 181 5.12 8.60 -7.64
CA TRP A 181 5.99 7.51 -8.05
C TRP A 181 7.41 7.64 -7.49
N GLU A 182 7.99 8.84 -7.49
CA GLU A 182 9.28 9.11 -6.87
C GLU A 182 9.26 8.83 -5.37
N GLN A 183 8.20 9.27 -4.66
CA GLN A 183 8.01 8.94 -3.25
C GLN A 183 7.88 7.43 -3.00
N LEU A 184 7.09 6.73 -3.82
CA LEU A 184 6.92 5.29 -3.71
C LEU A 184 8.25 4.55 -3.89
N LEU A 185 9.04 4.92 -4.90
CA LEU A 185 10.37 4.35 -5.12
C LEU A 185 11.30 4.57 -3.92
N ASN A 186 11.32 5.79 -3.36
CA ASN A 186 12.16 6.09 -2.20
C ASN A 186 11.79 5.23 -0.97
N VAL A 187 10.51 5.00 -0.73
CA VAL A 187 10.06 4.14 0.38
C VAL A 187 10.38 2.66 0.09
N LEU A 188 10.20 2.20 -1.15
CA LEU A 188 10.56 0.84 -1.55
C LEU A 188 12.07 0.58 -1.37
N ASP A 189 12.91 1.53 -1.78
CA ASP A 189 14.36 1.44 -1.62
C ASP A 189 14.75 1.38 -0.14
N TYR A 190 14.14 2.20 0.70
CA TYR A 190 14.36 2.16 2.16
C TYR A 190 13.99 0.79 2.76
N ILE A 191 12.80 0.28 2.46
CA ILE A 191 12.33 -1.01 2.99
C ILE A 191 13.24 -2.16 2.57
N LYS A 192 13.70 -2.16 1.32
CA LYS A 192 14.59 -3.21 0.81
C LYS A 192 16.02 -3.09 1.36
N SER A 193 16.61 -1.90 1.30
CA SER A 193 18.03 -1.70 1.62
C SER A 193 18.31 -1.60 3.13
N VAL A 194 17.38 -1.02 3.90
CA VAL A 194 17.56 -0.78 5.34
C VAL A 194 16.90 -1.88 6.16
N LEU A 195 15.67 -2.27 5.83
CA LEU A 195 14.93 -3.29 6.60
C LEU A 195 15.20 -4.71 6.09
N GLY A 196 15.73 -4.87 4.87
CA GLY A 196 15.92 -6.18 4.25
C GLY A 196 14.61 -6.89 3.90
N VAL A 197 13.50 -6.16 3.83
CA VAL A 197 12.17 -6.71 3.56
C VAL A 197 11.89 -6.67 2.06
N GLU A 198 11.50 -7.81 1.49
CA GLU A 198 11.06 -7.88 0.10
C GLU A 198 9.66 -7.29 -0.04
N VAL A 199 9.45 -6.44 -1.05
CA VAL A 199 8.10 -5.94 -1.40
C VAL A 199 7.67 -6.59 -2.72
N ALA A 200 6.41 -7.02 -2.79
CA ALA A 200 5.77 -7.51 -4.00
C ALA A 200 4.41 -6.83 -4.21
N PHE A 201 3.94 -6.78 -5.45
CA PHE A 201 2.62 -6.26 -5.79
C PHE A 201 1.73 -7.39 -6.32
N TRP A 202 0.53 -7.49 -5.77
CA TRP A 202 -0.47 -8.48 -6.16
C TRP A 202 -1.72 -7.79 -6.67
N TRP A 203 -1.88 -7.79 -8.00
CA TRP A 203 -3.11 -7.31 -8.62
C TRP A 203 -4.25 -8.32 -8.45
N VAL A 204 -5.42 -7.84 -8.05
CA VAL A 204 -6.65 -8.64 -7.93
C VAL A 204 -7.85 -7.93 -8.55
N PRO A 205 -8.86 -8.67 -9.05
CA PRO A 205 -10.14 -8.07 -9.41
C PRO A 205 -10.77 -7.30 -8.24
N ALA A 206 -11.45 -6.18 -8.53
CA ALA A 206 -12.02 -5.29 -7.50
C ALA A 206 -12.93 -5.99 -6.47
N ARG A 207 -13.67 -7.02 -6.89
CA ARG A 207 -14.51 -7.84 -5.99
C ARG A 207 -13.72 -8.55 -4.87
N TRP A 208 -12.43 -8.76 -5.07
CA TRP A 208 -11.53 -9.41 -4.10
C TRP A 208 -10.77 -8.39 -3.24
N ASN A 209 -10.97 -7.10 -3.47
CA ASN A 209 -10.40 -6.00 -2.68
C ASN A 209 -11.52 -5.17 -1.98
N SER A 210 -12.63 -5.81 -1.65
CA SER A 210 -13.83 -5.15 -1.12
C SER A 210 -13.61 -4.42 0.20
N ASP A 211 -12.77 -4.95 1.10
CA ASP A 211 -12.55 -4.38 2.42
C ASP A 211 -11.84 -3.03 2.32
N ALA A 212 -10.68 -2.99 1.65
CA ALA A 212 -9.96 -1.75 1.38
C ALA A 212 -10.85 -0.78 0.59
N ARG A 213 -11.54 -1.24 -0.46
CA ARG A 213 -12.42 -0.37 -1.26
C ARG A 213 -13.54 0.26 -0.44
N SER A 214 -14.16 -0.51 0.46
CA SER A 214 -15.19 -0.01 1.37
C SER A 214 -14.62 1.05 2.32
N LEU A 215 -13.44 0.81 2.90
CA LEU A 215 -12.76 1.75 3.79
C LEU A 215 -12.36 3.04 3.07
N ALA A 216 -11.80 2.96 1.85
CA ALA A 216 -11.49 4.14 1.05
C ALA A 216 -12.74 4.98 0.77
N GLY A 217 -13.87 4.35 0.45
CA GLY A 217 -15.15 5.02 0.20
C GLY A 217 -15.70 5.81 1.38
N VAL A 218 -15.36 5.44 2.63
CA VAL A 218 -15.73 6.21 3.83
C VAL A 218 -15.13 7.63 3.78
N GLY A 219 -13.91 7.76 3.26
CA GLY A 219 -13.18 9.03 3.21
C GLY A 219 -13.75 10.08 2.26
N LEU A 220 -14.69 9.69 1.40
CA LEU A 220 -15.37 10.62 0.49
C LEU A 220 -16.61 11.26 1.12
N ARG A 221 -17.03 10.81 2.32
CA ARG A 221 -18.22 11.34 2.97
C ARG A 221 -18.01 12.80 3.40
N PRO A 222 -19.03 13.66 3.33
CA PRO A 222 -18.95 15.02 3.87
C PRO A 222 -18.65 14.99 5.37
N HIS A 223 -17.89 15.98 5.86
CA HIS A 223 -17.74 16.21 7.30
C HIS A 223 -19.12 16.36 7.94
N GLY A 224 -19.37 15.59 9.01
CA GLY A 224 -20.67 15.53 9.70
C GLY A 224 -21.49 14.26 9.47
N GLU A 225 -21.20 13.45 8.43
CA GLU A 225 -21.86 12.16 8.18
C GLU A 225 -21.01 10.93 8.59
N GLU A 226 -19.94 11.14 9.36
CA GLU A 226 -19.06 10.07 9.87
C GLU A 226 -19.80 9.03 10.72
N LYS A 227 -20.93 9.41 11.31
CA LYS A 227 -21.72 8.60 12.27
C LYS A 227 -22.52 7.43 11.66
N ARG A 228 -22.41 7.14 10.36
CA ARG A 228 -23.18 6.06 9.69
C ARG A 228 -22.28 4.99 9.05
N LEU A 229 -21.29 4.48 9.76
CA LEU A 229 -20.62 3.25 9.35
C LEU A 229 -21.54 2.06 9.63
N GLY A 230 -21.71 1.16 8.66
CA GLY A 230 -22.40 -0.11 8.90
C GLY A 230 -21.59 -0.99 9.87
N ALA A 231 -22.23 -1.95 10.55
CA ALA A 231 -21.56 -2.82 11.53
C ALA A 231 -20.30 -3.52 10.97
N GLN A 232 -20.35 -3.96 9.70
CA GLN A 232 -19.21 -4.56 9.02
C GLN A 232 -18.06 -3.56 8.81
N GLN A 233 -18.38 -2.31 8.45
CA GLN A 233 -17.38 -1.25 8.29
C GLN A 233 -16.76 -0.88 9.63
N MET A 234 -17.54 -0.80 10.71
CA MET A 234 -17.02 -0.56 12.06
C MET A 234 -16.11 -1.69 12.54
N TYR A 235 -16.44 -2.94 12.22
CA TYR A 235 -15.58 -4.10 12.55
C TYR A 235 -14.24 -4.05 11.81
N MET A 236 -14.24 -3.68 10.52
CA MET A 236 -13.00 -3.48 9.77
C MET A 236 -12.23 -2.24 10.24
N ALA A 237 -12.91 -1.18 10.64
CA ALA A 237 -12.37 0.13 10.98
C ALA A 237 -11.96 0.29 12.46
N LYS A 238 -11.64 -0.78 13.19
CA LYS A 238 -11.50 -0.75 14.66
C LYS A 238 -10.24 0.02 15.14
N SER A 239 -10.29 1.33 14.98
CA SER A 239 -9.49 2.39 15.62
C SER A 239 -10.22 3.74 15.50
N PHE A 240 -11.52 3.78 15.79
CA PHE A 240 -12.24 5.07 15.89
C PHE A 240 -12.33 5.54 17.34
N THR A 241 -11.22 6.05 17.89
CA THR A 241 -11.20 7.17 18.87
C THR A 241 -9.79 7.64 19.24
N LEU A 242 -9.61 8.95 19.08
CA LEU A 242 -8.77 9.91 19.83
C LEU A 242 -7.30 10.17 19.42
N HIS A 243 -7.11 11.44 19.07
CA HIS A 243 -5.90 12.23 18.83
C HIS A 243 -5.27 12.21 17.43
N ASP A 244 -5.73 13.19 16.65
CA ASP A 244 -4.96 13.95 15.67
C ASP A 244 -3.72 14.56 16.36
N GLU A 245 -2.60 13.82 16.34
CA GLU A 245 -1.29 14.44 16.38
C GLU A 245 -0.64 14.23 15.02
N SER A 246 -0.46 15.33 14.31
CA SER A 246 0.29 15.44 13.07
C SER A 246 1.76 15.02 13.31
N TYR A 247 2.02 13.71 13.25
CA TYR A 247 3.39 13.18 13.21
C TYR A 247 3.90 13.26 11.77
N ASP A 248 4.70 14.30 11.52
CA ASP A 248 5.37 14.55 10.24
C ASP A 248 6.51 13.53 10.01
N THR A 249 6.14 12.38 9.44
CA THR A 249 7.08 11.32 9.04
C THR A 249 8.14 11.74 8.02
N ASP A 250 7.95 12.87 7.29
CA ASP A 250 8.95 13.36 6.33
C ASP A 250 10.21 13.90 7.05
N HIS A 251 10.03 14.43 8.26
CA HIS A 251 11.12 14.92 9.10
C HIS A 251 12.06 13.80 9.60
N ASP A 252 11.52 12.63 9.95
CA ASP A 252 12.32 11.52 10.48
C ASP A 252 13.06 10.73 9.39
N LEU A 253 12.47 10.59 8.20
CA LEU A 253 13.19 10.07 7.03
C LEU A 253 14.36 10.98 6.63
N ARG A 254 14.16 12.30 6.65
CA ARG A 254 15.24 13.28 6.43
C ARG A 254 16.33 13.18 7.50
N ARG A 255 15.97 13.00 8.78
CA ARG A 255 16.94 12.79 9.87
C ARG A 255 17.72 11.49 9.73
N ALA A 256 17.07 10.39 9.32
CA ALA A 256 17.72 9.10 9.11
C ALA A 256 18.75 9.17 7.96
N LEU A 257 18.38 9.80 6.84
CA LEU A 257 19.28 10.01 5.69
C LEU A 257 20.45 10.95 6.02
N LEU A 258 20.25 11.95 6.87
CA LEU A 258 21.32 12.85 7.33
C LEU A 258 22.28 12.18 8.33
N LYS A 259 21.77 11.33 9.22
CA LYS A 259 22.63 10.55 10.16
C LYS A 259 23.48 9.50 9.44
N GLY A 260 22.99 8.89 8.36
CA GLY A 260 23.76 7.95 7.54
C GLY A 260 24.92 8.58 6.78
N ARG A 261 24.85 9.89 6.46
CA ARG A 261 25.91 10.62 5.74
C ARG A 261 27.05 11.14 6.64
N LEU A 262 26.84 11.22 7.95
CA LEU A 262 27.81 11.79 8.90
C LEU A 262 28.80 10.76 9.49
N ASN A 263 28.64 9.46 9.18
CA ASN A 263 29.52 8.39 9.66
C ASN A 263 30.57 7.94 8.62
N ILE A 264 30.83 8.75 7.59
CA ILE A 264 31.92 8.53 6.63
C ILE A 264 32.85 9.74 6.68
N VAL A 265 33.62 9.85 7.78
CA VAL A 265 34.92 10.54 7.83
C VAL A 265 35.80 9.78 8.83
#